data_AF-A0A928XTB1-F1
#
_entry.id   AF-A0A928XTB1-F1
#
_cell.length_a   1.000
_cell.length_b   1.000
_cell.length_c   1.000
_cell.angle_alpha   90.00
_cell.angle_beta   90.00
_cell.angle_gamma   90.00
#
_symmetry.space_group_name_H-M   'P 1'
#
loop_
_entity.id
_entity.type
_entity.pdbx_description
1 polymer ?
#
loop_
_entity_poly.entity_id
_entity_poly.type
_entity_poly.pdbx_seq_one_letter_code
_entity_poly.pdbx_strand_id
1 'polypeptide(L)'
;MDFKTGEYLQLGATNQSYGYQPPVSDKEKTTIWFAEPLKRLKGDEAFIFLMVCFPLLETIIRQELDISDEIDVPFSDNSKPLQWFAEFMTIPAVNAREVWDAFRNGLLHRAMIKNTLSYELTGKSEGRPAKVANGIVTIYVWELRDKVVTKLEQHHKRLWRSGSNYLPKIFAIA
;
A
#
# COMPACT_ATOMS: atom_id res chain seq x y z
N MET A 1 4.08 -63.48 25.69
CA MET A 1 2.97 -62.52 25.66
C MET A 1 2.87 -62.04 24.23
N ASP A 2 1.87 -62.55 23.52
CA ASP A 2 1.64 -62.33 22.11
C ASP A 2 1.19 -60.90 21.82
N PHE A 3 1.82 -60.30 20.80
CA PHE A 3 1.34 -59.11 20.13
C PHE A 3 0.14 -59.48 19.25
N LYS A 4 -1.07 -59.05 19.64
CA LYS A 4 -2.23 -59.09 18.74
C LYS A 4 -2.24 -57.84 17.87
N THR A 5 -2.00 -58.07 16.59
CA THR A 5 -2.30 -57.21 15.45
C THR A 5 -3.82 -57.09 15.24
N GLY A 6 -4.25 -55.92 14.75
CA GLY A 6 -5.46 -55.82 13.94
C GLY A 6 -6.58 -54.95 14.51
N GLU A 7 -6.59 -53.67 14.12
CA GLU A 7 -7.82 -52.94 13.79
C GLU A 7 -7.43 -51.75 12.89
N TYR A 8 -7.38 -51.99 11.59
CA TYR A 8 -7.34 -50.93 10.59
C TYR A 8 -8.73 -50.31 10.51
N LEU A 9 -8.89 -49.12 11.09
CA LEU A 9 -10.02 -48.25 10.81
C LEU A 9 -9.94 -47.84 9.32
N GLN A 10 -10.86 -48.38 8.51
CA GLN A 10 -11.18 -47.81 7.20
C GLN A 10 -11.81 -46.43 7.42
N LEU A 11 -10.98 -45.39 7.43
CA LEU A 11 -11.46 -44.03 7.24
C LEU A 11 -11.86 -43.90 5.77
N GLY A 12 -13.18 -43.78 5.55
CA GLY A 12 -13.75 -43.56 4.23
C GLY A 12 -13.09 -42.39 3.54
N ALA A 13 -12.52 -42.64 2.36
CA ALA A 13 -12.03 -41.62 1.47
C ALA A 13 -13.23 -40.77 1.00
N THR A 14 -13.51 -39.68 1.71
CA THR A 14 -14.29 -38.59 1.14
C THR A 14 -13.40 -37.96 0.07
N ASN A 15 -13.70 -38.28 -1.20
CA ASN A 15 -13.26 -37.52 -2.36
C ASN A 15 -13.78 -36.09 -2.24
N GLN A 16 -13.14 -35.26 -1.41
CA GLN A 16 -13.19 -33.83 -1.62
C GLN A 16 -12.31 -33.58 -2.83
N SER A 17 -12.94 -33.43 -4.00
CA SER A 17 -12.27 -32.76 -5.10
C SER A 17 -11.93 -31.37 -4.56
N TYR A 18 -10.65 -31.14 -4.29
CA TYR A 18 -10.12 -29.79 -4.15
C TYR A 18 -10.38 -29.12 -5.48
N GLY A 19 -11.52 -28.41 -5.57
CA GLY A 19 -11.93 -27.73 -6.78
C GLY A 19 -10.80 -26.82 -7.21
N TYR A 20 -10.30 -27.02 -8.43
CA TYR A 20 -9.33 -26.13 -9.03
C TYR A 20 -9.94 -24.72 -9.03
N GLN A 21 -9.51 -23.89 -8.08
CA GLN A 21 -9.82 -22.48 -8.10
C GLN A 21 -8.86 -21.85 -9.12
N PRO A 22 -9.36 -21.17 -10.16
CA PRO A 22 -8.49 -20.48 -11.09
C PRO A 22 -7.63 -19.48 -10.31
N PRO A 23 -6.36 -19.27 -10.72
CA PRO A 23 -5.49 -18.32 -10.06
C PRO A 23 -6.13 -16.93 -10.10
N VAL A 24 -6.21 -16.29 -8.92
CA VAL A 24 -6.76 -14.94 -8.75
C VAL A 24 -6.01 -13.97 -9.69
N SER A 25 -6.75 -13.23 -10.51
CA SER A 25 -6.15 -12.29 -11.45
C SER A 25 -5.43 -11.15 -10.72
N ASP A 26 -4.45 -10.52 -11.37
CA ASP A 26 -3.73 -9.36 -10.81
C ASP A 26 -4.66 -8.21 -10.40
N LYS A 27 -5.74 -8.01 -11.16
CA LYS A 27 -6.79 -7.06 -10.83
C LYS A 27 -7.51 -7.44 -9.53
N GLU A 28 -7.89 -8.71 -9.40
CA GLU A 28 -8.55 -9.22 -8.19
C GLU A 28 -7.61 -9.17 -6.98
N LYS A 29 -6.31 -9.48 -7.14
CA LYS A 29 -5.32 -9.31 -6.06
C LYS A 29 -5.24 -7.87 -5.58
N THR A 30 -5.10 -6.91 -6.50
CA THR A 30 -5.11 -5.48 -6.14
C THR A 30 -6.39 -5.09 -5.42
N THR A 31 -7.53 -5.63 -5.87
CA THR A 31 -8.84 -5.34 -5.29
C THR A 31 -8.96 -5.89 -3.86
N ILE A 32 -8.71 -7.19 -3.68
CA ILE A 32 -8.91 -7.91 -2.42
C ILE A 32 -7.87 -7.50 -1.38
N TRP A 33 -6.61 -7.32 -1.78
CA TRP A 33 -5.52 -7.10 -0.83
C TRP A 33 -5.27 -5.64 -0.48
N PHE A 34 -5.66 -4.70 -1.36
CA PHE A 34 -5.40 -3.27 -1.14
C PHE A 34 -6.64 -2.41 -1.27
N ALA A 35 -7.30 -2.40 -2.43
CA ALA A 35 -8.36 -1.43 -2.71
C ALA A 35 -9.55 -1.55 -1.74
N GLU A 36 -10.10 -2.74 -1.58
CA GLU A 36 -11.24 -2.96 -0.67
C GLU A 36 -10.88 -2.74 0.81
N PRO A 37 -9.79 -3.32 1.35
CA PRO A 37 -9.38 -3.05 2.72
C PRO A 37 -9.23 -1.56 3.00
N LEU A 38 -8.58 -0.81 2.10
CA LEU A 38 -8.42 0.63 2.24
C LEU A 38 -9.78 1.34 2.23
N LYS A 39 -10.65 1.04 1.25
CA LYS A 39 -11.99 1.64 1.12
C LYS A 39 -12.90 1.40 2.33
N ARG A 40 -12.67 0.32 3.09
CA ARG A 40 -13.45 -0.01 4.30
C ARG A 40 -13.07 0.83 5.52
N LEU A 41 -11.87 1.43 5.54
CA LEU A 41 -11.40 2.27 6.66
C LEU A 41 -12.22 3.56 6.76
N LYS A 42 -12.54 3.96 7.99
CA LYS A 42 -13.35 5.14 8.34
C LYS A 42 -12.99 5.72 9.71
N GLY A 43 -13.42 6.95 9.96
CA GLY A 43 -13.25 7.62 11.26
C GLY A 43 -11.79 7.64 11.74
N ASP A 44 -11.54 7.16 12.96
CA ASP A 44 -10.23 7.22 13.61
C ASP A 44 -9.20 6.25 13.00
N GLU A 45 -9.61 5.38 12.08
CA GLU A 45 -8.71 4.49 11.34
C GLU A 45 -7.83 5.24 10.32
N ALA A 46 -8.02 6.56 10.20
CA ALA A 46 -7.23 7.46 9.35
C ALA A 46 -5.73 7.35 9.60
N PHE A 47 -5.27 7.11 10.83
CA PHE A 47 -3.86 6.94 11.11
C PHE A 47 -3.28 5.63 10.53
N ILE A 48 -4.02 4.53 10.67
CA ILE A 48 -3.63 3.21 10.14
C ILE A 48 -3.47 3.29 8.62
N PHE A 49 -4.40 3.99 7.98
CA PHE A 49 -4.36 4.25 6.55
C PHE A 49 -3.04 4.90 6.09
N LEU A 50 -2.51 5.89 6.82
CA LEU A 50 -1.27 6.57 6.43
C LEU A 50 -0.07 5.62 6.41
N MET A 51 0.00 4.68 7.36
CA MET A 51 1.07 3.68 7.42
C MET A 51 1.05 2.73 6.21
N VAL A 52 -0.12 2.53 5.60
CA VAL A 52 -0.27 1.68 4.41
C VAL A 52 -0.02 2.47 3.13
N CYS A 53 -0.52 3.71 3.05
CA CYS A 53 -0.53 4.44 1.79
C CYS A 53 0.78 5.09 1.41
N PHE A 54 1.62 5.52 2.36
CA PHE A 54 2.95 6.05 2.01
C PHE A 54 3.87 4.98 1.37
N PRO A 55 3.94 3.75 1.89
CA PRO A 55 4.64 2.66 1.20
C PRO A 55 4.06 2.37 -0.18
N LEU A 56 2.74 2.32 -0.32
CA LEU A 56 2.10 2.09 -1.62
C LEU A 56 2.37 3.22 -2.61
N LEU A 57 2.48 4.47 -2.14
CA LEU A 57 2.89 5.59 -2.97
C LEU A 57 4.30 5.42 -3.50
N GLU A 58 5.24 4.97 -2.68
CA GLU A 58 6.59 4.66 -3.17
C GLU A 58 6.55 3.57 -4.26
N THR A 59 5.74 2.53 -4.07
CA THR A 59 5.52 1.48 -5.08
C THR A 59 4.96 2.06 -6.39
N ILE A 60 3.95 2.92 -6.30
CA ILE A 60 3.33 3.58 -7.48
C ILE A 60 4.35 4.49 -8.17
N ILE A 61 5.12 5.29 -7.41
CA ILE A 61 6.18 6.17 -7.93
C ILE A 61 7.20 5.36 -8.71
N ARG A 62 7.69 4.26 -8.13
CA ARG A 62 8.65 3.37 -8.81
C ARG A 62 8.11 2.87 -10.13
N GLN A 63 6.85 2.44 -10.14
CA GLN A 63 6.22 1.91 -11.34
C GLN A 63 5.95 2.99 -12.41
N GLU A 64 5.48 4.18 -12.02
CA GLU A 64 5.19 5.26 -12.98
C GLU A 64 6.46 5.88 -13.55
N LEU A 65 7.55 5.91 -12.78
CA LEU A 65 8.84 6.45 -13.19
C LEU A 65 9.82 5.40 -13.71
N ASP A 66 9.39 4.13 -13.82
CA ASP A 66 10.18 3.00 -14.30
C ASP A 66 11.50 2.81 -13.52
N ILE A 67 11.43 2.96 -12.21
CA ILE A 67 12.56 2.79 -11.28
C ILE A 67 12.65 1.32 -10.89
N SER A 68 13.83 0.72 -11.10
CA SER A 68 14.14 -0.65 -10.68
C SER A 68 13.92 -0.84 -9.17
N ASP A 69 13.49 -2.03 -8.76
CA ASP A 69 13.37 -2.42 -7.35
C ASP A 69 14.74 -2.63 -6.68
N GLU A 70 15.81 -2.82 -7.46
CA GLU A 70 17.19 -2.95 -6.98
C GLU A 70 17.84 -1.62 -6.57
N ILE A 71 17.23 -0.48 -6.93
CA ILE A 71 17.79 0.86 -6.69
C ILE A 71 16.92 1.59 -5.66
N ASP A 72 17.55 2.27 -4.70
CA ASP A 72 16.84 3.18 -3.80
C ASP A 72 16.22 4.33 -4.58
N VAL A 73 14.94 4.65 -4.32
CA VAL A 73 14.30 5.80 -4.97
C VAL A 73 14.98 7.08 -4.49
N PRO A 74 15.58 7.87 -5.40
CA PRO A 74 16.31 9.06 -5.00
C PRO A 74 15.30 10.17 -4.70
N PHE A 75 14.80 10.24 -3.46
CA PHE A 75 14.01 11.37 -2.96
C PHE A 75 14.90 12.56 -2.60
N SER A 76 15.77 12.97 -3.52
CA SER A 76 16.59 14.16 -3.39
C SER A 76 15.83 15.40 -3.87
N ASP A 77 16.35 16.59 -3.52
CA ASP A 77 15.76 17.84 -3.96
C ASP A 77 15.76 17.92 -5.49
N ASN A 78 14.65 18.38 -6.07
CA ASN A 78 14.40 18.45 -7.52
C ASN A 78 14.39 17.09 -8.26
N SER A 79 14.38 15.97 -7.53
CA SER A 79 14.26 14.64 -8.14
C SER A 79 12.86 14.42 -8.75
N LYS A 80 12.79 13.60 -9.81
CA LYS A 80 11.50 13.22 -10.44
C LYS A 80 10.53 12.56 -9.45
N PRO A 81 10.95 11.62 -8.57
CA PRO A 81 10.07 11.05 -7.52
C PRO A 81 9.45 12.11 -6.63
N LEU A 82 10.23 13.12 -6.24
CA LEU A 82 9.77 14.15 -5.34
C LEU A 82 8.83 15.16 -6.02
N GLN A 83 9.11 15.51 -7.28
CA GLN A 83 8.20 16.30 -8.11
C GLN A 83 6.86 15.58 -8.30
N TRP A 84 6.91 14.29 -8.65
CA TRP A 84 5.72 13.46 -8.76
C TRP A 84 4.92 13.45 -7.45
N PHE A 85 5.60 13.29 -6.32
CA PHE A 85 4.96 13.29 -5.00
C PHE A 85 4.29 14.65 -4.71
N ALA A 86 4.95 15.77 -5.01
CA ALA A 86 4.41 17.10 -4.84
C ALA A 86 3.12 17.31 -5.63
N GLU A 87 3.14 16.92 -6.91
CA GLU A 87 1.99 17.01 -7.82
C GLU A 87 0.84 16.12 -7.35
N PHE A 88 1.14 14.87 -7.02
CA PHE A 88 0.15 13.93 -6.49
C PHE A 88 -0.52 14.48 -5.23
N MET A 89 0.29 14.97 -4.29
CA MET A 89 -0.14 15.53 -3.01
C MET A 89 -0.74 16.94 -3.13
N THR A 90 -0.70 17.56 -4.30
CA THR A 90 -1.15 18.94 -4.54
C THR A 90 -0.52 19.96 -3.57
N ILE A 91 0.76 19.77 -3.25
CA ILE A 91 1.54 20.66 -2.39
C ILE A 91 2.64 21.36 -3.21
N PRO A 92 3.14 22.52 -2.75
CA PRO A 92 4.29 23.14 -3.39
C PRO A 92 5.52 22.21 -3.37
N ALA A 93 6.26 22.15 -4.49
CA ALA A 93 7.44 21.28 -4.63
C ALA A 93 8.50 21.52 -3.55
N VAL A 94 8.64 22.78 -3.10
CA VAL A 94 9.52 23.18 -1.99
C VAL A 94 9.21 22.47 -0.67
N ASN A 95 7.95 22.09 -0.42
CA ASN A 95 7.54 21.39 0.80
C ASN A 95 7.62 19.86 0.65
N ALA A 96 7.74 19.34 -0.57
CA ALA A 96 7.60 17.92 -0.84
C ALA A 96 8.65 17.08 -0.09
N ARG A 97 9.90 17.56 -0.01
CA ARG A 97 10.98 16.83 0.68
C ARG A 97 10.67 16.62 2.15
N GLU A 98 10.34 17.71 2.82
CA GLU A 98 10.05 17.71 4.25
C GLU A 98 8.80 16.89 4.58
N VAL A 99 7.74 17.00 3.77
CA VAL A 99 6.53 16.18 3.92
C VAL A 99 6.84 14.70 3.73
N TRP A 100 7.57 14.34 2.67
CA TRP A 100 7.97 12.95 2.43
C TRP A 100 8.79 12.39 3.61
N ASP A 101 9.79 13.15 4.08
CA ASP A 101 10.65 12.71 5.18
C ASP A 101 9.93 12.66 6.53
N ALA A 102 8.97 13.55 6.79
CA ALA A 102 8.20 13.55 8.03
C ALA A 102 7.22 12.37 8.07
N PHE A 103 6.49 12.14 6.98
CA PHE A 103 5.48 11.09 6.91
C PHE A 103 6.08 9.73 6.57
N ARG A 104 6.70 9.53 5.41
CA ARG A 104 7.20 8.20 4.99
C ARG A 104 8.25 7.69 5.95
N ASN A 105 9.30 8.46 6.22
CA ASN A 105 10.36 7.98 7.12
C ASN A 105 9.91 7.96 8.60
N GLY A 106 9.03 8.87 9.02
CA GLY A 106 8.45 8.80 10.35
C GLY A 106 7.62 7.52 10.54
N LEU A 107 6.60 7.34 9.70
CA LEU A 107 5.65 6.23 9.79
C LEU A 107 6.35 4.88 9.62
N LEU A 108 7.30 4.75 8.69
CA LEU A 108 7.97 3.47 8.46
C LEU A 108 9.02 3.09 9.51
N HIS A 109 9.70 4.06 10.12
CA HIS A 109 10.76 3.74 11.10
C HIS A 109 10.26 3.78 12.55
N ARG A 110 9.23 4.59 12.85
CA ARG A 110 8.80 4.86 14.22
C ARG A 110 7.31 4.64 14.44
N ALA A 111 6.55 4.28 13.40
CA ALA A 111 5.09 4.28 13.42
C ALA A 111 4.52 5.62 13.92
N MET A 112 5.20 6.74 13.63
CA MET A 112 4.82 8.09 14.06
C MET A 112 5.33 9.13 13.06
N ILE A 113 4.56 10.18 12.79
CA ILE A 113 5.01 11.31 11.95
C ILE A 113 6.11 12.07 12.70
N LYS A 114 7.23 12.40 12.03
CA LYS A 114 8.31 13.16 12.67
C LYS A 114 7.81 14.55 13.07
N ASN A 115 8.21 15.01 14.24
CA ASN A 115 7.88 16.35 14.76
C ASN A 115 8.65 17.50 14.09
N THR A 116 9.29 17.25 12.93
CA THR A 116 9.99 18.28 12.15
C THR A 116 9.02 19.16 11.37
N LEU A 117 7.76 18.74 11.24
CA LEU A 117 6.73 19.40 10.46
C LEU A 117 5.45 19.55 11.29
N SER A 118 4.85 20.73 11.28
CA SER A 118 3.49 20.93 11.82
C SER A 118 2.47 20.37 10.86
N TYR A 119 1.56 19.51 11.34
CA TYR A 119 0.57 18.85 10.50
C TYR A 119 -0.79 18.74 11.16
N GLU A 120 -1.81 18.59 10.33
CA GLU A 120 -3.17 18.27 10.71
C GLU A 120 -3.67 17.10 9.84
N LEU A 121 -4.40 16.18 10.47
CA LEU A 121 -5.10 15.11 9.76
C LEU A 121 -6.60 15.39 9.83
N THR A 122 -7.27 15.35 8.68
CA THR A 122 -8.71 15.63 8.64
C THR A 122 -9.44 14.70 7.69
N GLY A 123 -10.65 14.32 8.07
CA GLY A 123 -11.58 13.57 7.23
C GLY A 123 -12.43 14.45 6.30
N LYS A 124 -12.20 15.77 6.27
CA LYS A 124 -12.88 16.67 5.33
C LYS A 124 -12.50 16.34 3.88
N SER A 125 -13.40 16.68 2.95
CA SER A 125 -13.17 16.54 1.51
C SER A 125 -13.02 17.93 0.89
N GLU A 126 -11.94 18.14 0.14
CA GLU A 126 -11.53 19.41 -0.48
C GLU A 126 -11.06 19.22 -1.95
N GLY A 127 -11.32 18.05 -2.53
CA GLY A 127 -10.90 17.63 -3.87
C GLY A 127 -9.39 17.39 -4.01
N ARG A 128 -8.63 17.33 -2.91
CA ARG A 128 -7.17 17.31 -2.93
C ARG A 128 -6.60 16.57 -1.69
N PRO A 129 -5.52 15.79 -1.84
CA PRO A 129 -4.99 14.98 -0.74
C PRO A 129 -4.27 15.78 0.35
N ALA A 130 -3.71 16.95 0.02
CA ALA A 130 -3.09 17.81 1.00
C ALA A 130 -3.11 19.30 0.62
N LYS A 131 -2.88 20.14 1.62
CA LYS A 131 -2.71 21.59 1.49
C LYS A 131 -1.60 22.03 2.45
N VAL A 132 -0.79 22.99 2.01
CA VAL A 132 0.16 23.70 2.87
C VAL A 132 -0.34 25.12 3.07
N ALA A 133 -0.50 25.55 4.32
CA ALA A 133 -0.87 26.92 4.66
C ALA A 133 -0.26 27.30 6.01
N ASN A 134 0.35 28.49 6.10
CA ASN A 134 0.94 29.02 7.32
C ASN A 134 1.94 28.06 8.00
N GLY A 135 2.71 27.31 7.20
CA GLY A 135 3.68 26.32 7.71
C GLY A 135 3.05 25.04 8.27
N ILE A 136 1.73 24.85 8.13
CA ILE A 136 1.02 23.64 8.52
C ILE A 136 0.65 22.84 7.27
N VAL A 137 0.89 21.53 7.33
CA VAL A 137 0.47 20.59 6.29
C VAL A 137 -0.80 19.87 6.73
N THR A 138 -1.90 20.17 6.07
CA THR A 138 -3.18 19.47 6.30
C THR A 138 -3.28 18.31 5.31
N ILE A 139 -3.44 17.09 5.82
CA ILE A 139 -3.70 15.88 5.01
C ILE A 139 -5.20 15.55 5.07
N TYR A 140 -5.83 15.50 3.90
CA TYR A 140 -7.21 15.04 3.73
C TYR A 140 -7.19 13.53 3.52
N VAL A 141 -7.27 12.80 4.64
CA VAL A 141 -6.89 11.38 4.71
C VAL A 141 -7.70 10.50 3.76
N TRP A 142 -9.00 10.77 3.61
CA TRP A 142 -9.85 9.99 2.70
C TRP A 142 -9.63 10.33 1.23
N GLU A 143 -9.28 11.57 0.91
CA GLU A 143 -8.96 11.94 -0.48
C GLU A 143 -7.60 11.40 -0.91
N LEU A 144 -6.63 11.40 0.02
CA LEU A 144 -5.37 10.68 -0.18
C LEU A 144 -5.63 9.20 -0.44
N ARG A 145 -6.49 8.57 0.35
CA ARG A 145 -6.86 7.16 0.17
C ARG A 145 -7.44 6.90 -1.19
N ASP A 146 -8.45 7.65 -1.57
CA ASP A 146 -9.19 7.40 -2.80
C ASP A 146 -8.30 7.62 -4.03
N LYS A 147 -7.38 8.60 -3.97
CA LYS A 147 -6.35 8.79 -5.00
C LYS A 147 -5.36 7.63 -5.07
N VAL A 148 -4.87 7.13 -3.92
CA VAL A 148 -3.97 5.96 -3.90
C VAL A 148 -4.69 4.73 -4.47
N VAL A 149 -5.93 4.47 -4.04
CA VAL A 149 -6.72 3.35 -4.56
C VAL A 149 -6.94 3.47 -6.05
N THR A 150 -7.26 4.66 -6.55
CA THR A 150 -7.39 4.93 -7.99
C THR A 150 -6.11 4.57 -8.75
N LYS A 151 -4.94 4.97 -8.22
CA LYS A 151 -3.64 4.63 -8.83
C LYS A 151 -3.38 3.11 -8.82
N LEU A 152 -3.69 2.42 -7.72
CA LEU A 152 -3.55 0.96 -7.65
C LEU A 152 -4.44 0.25 -8.68
N GLU A 153 -5.70 0.67 -8.80
CA GLU A 153 -6.66 0.14 -9.75
C GLU A 153 -6.23 0.41 -11.20
N GLN A 154 -5.63 1.57 -11.49
CA GLN A 154 -5.06 1.88 -12.80
C GLN A 154 -3.86 1.00 -13.14
N HIS A 155 -3.00 0.71 -12.17
CA HIS A 155 -1.70 0.06 -12.41
C HIS A 155 -1.64 -1.43 -12.07
N HIS A 156 -2.77 -2.06 -11.71
CA HIS A 156 -2.84 -3.45 -11.26
C HIS A 156 -1.96 -4.41 -12.09
N LYS A 157 -2.00 -4.37 -13.43
CA LYS A 157 -1.17 -5.27 -14.25
C LYS A 157 0.33 -5.09 -14.05
N ARG A 158 0.82 -3.86 -13.88
CA ARG A 158 2.27 -3.57 -13.75
C ARG A 158 2.79 -3.86 -12.34
N LEU A 159 1.94 -3.70 -11.32
CA LEU A 159 2.29 -3.98 -9.93
C LEU A 159 2.65 -5.46 -9.67
N TRP A 160 2.14 -6.36 -10.51
CA TRP A 160 2.29 -7.81 -10.37
C TRP A 160 3.13 -8.49 -11.45
N ARG A 161 3.78 -7.72 -12.35
CA ARG A 161 4.59 -8.28 -13.45
C ARG A 161 5.73 -9.15 -12.91
N SER A 162 5.86 -10.35 -13.45
CA SER A 162 7.01 -11.23 -13.23
C SER A 162 8.30 -10.53 -13.65
N GLY A 163 9.27 -10.44 -12.72
CA GLY A 163 10.56 -9.75 -12.93
C GLY A 163 10.71 -8.42 -12.19
N SER A 164 9.61 -7.86 -11.65
CA SER A 164 9.63 -6.69 -10.75
C SER A 164 8.78 -7.01 -9.53
N ASN A 165 9.36 -7.11 -8.33
CA ASN A 165 8.63 -7.51 -7.12
C ASN A 165 8.19 -6.28 -6.31
N TYR A 166 7.36 -5.44 -6.93
CA TYR A 166 6.84 -4.22 -6.29
C TYR A 166 5.91 -4.50 -5.11
N LEU A 167 5.24 -5.66 -5.10
CA LEU A 167 4.36 -6.12 -4.02
C LEU A 167 4.66 -7.58 -3.66
N PRO A 168 4.48 -7.98 -2.38
CA PRO A 168 4.72 -9.35 -1.95
C PRO A 168 3.75 -10.32 -2.62
N LYS A 169 4.26 -11.46 -3.06
CA LYS A 169 3.43 -12.57 -3.54
C LYS A 169 2.92 -13.37 -2.33
N ILE A 170 1.60 -13.45 -2.18
CA ILE A 170 0.97 -14.30 -1.16
C ILE A 170 0.65 -15.64 -1.83
N PHE A 171 1.17 -16.72 -1.27
CA PHE A 171 0.83 -18.08 -1.68
C PHE A 171 -0.30 -18.61 -0.80
N ALA A 172 -1.37 -19.11 -1.40
CA ALA A 172 -2.33 -19.92 -0.67
C ALA A 172 -1.65 -21.26 -0.34
N ILE A 173 -1.68 -21.66 0.93
CA ILE A 173 -1.35 -23.03 1.31
C ILE A 173 -2.53 -23.88 0.84
N ALA A 174 -2.28 -24.80 -0.09
CA ALA A 174 -3.25 -25.78 -0.55
C ALA A 174 -3.47 -26.86 0.51
#